data_AF-A0A7I8ECD6-F1
#
_entry.id   AF-A0A7I8ECD6-F1
#
_cell.length_a   1.000
_cell.length_b   1.000
_cell.length_c   1.000
_cell.angle_alpha   90.00
_cell.angle_beta   90.00
_cell.angle_gamma   90.00
#
_symmetry.space_group_name_H-M   'P 1'
#
loop_
_entity.id
_entity.type
_entity.pdbx_description
1 polymer ?
#
loop_
_entity_poly.entity_id
_entity_poly.type
_entity_poly.pdbx_seq_one_letter_code
_entity_poly.pdbx_strand_id
1 'polypeptide(L)' 'MFAVLRILFVLAVVLAGWAIFRYLRTRDRYWLRLLRRVIVATLALLLMFFVGLVAERFFWL' A
#
# COMPACT_ATOMS: atom_id res chain seq x y z
N MET A 1 11.06 -8.34 13.07
CA MET A 1 9.79 -8.87 12.50
C MET A 1 9.02 -7.78 11.74
N PHE A 2 8.78 -6.59 12.30
CA PHE A 2 8.03 -5.49 11.65
C PHE A 2 8.82 -4.56 10.71
N ALA A 3 10.15 -4.64 10.68
CA ALA A 3 10.99 -3.70 9.92
C ALA A 3 10.79 -3.82 8.40
N VAL A 4 10.68 -5.05 7.87
CA VAL A 4 10.46 -5.32 6.44
C VAL A 4 9.12 -4.75 5.98
N LEU A 5 8.07 -4.92 6.78
CA LEU A 5 6.74 -4.35 6.52
C LEU A 5 6.74 -2.83 6.49
N ARG A 6 7.47 -2.19 7.42
CA ARG A 6 7.64 -0.72 7.41
C ARG A 6 8.36 -0.25 6.16
N ILE A 7 9.43 -0.94 5.75
CA ILE A 7 10.16 -0.60 4.52
C ILE A 7 9.25 -0.73 3.30
N LEU A 8 8.52 -1.84 3.17
CA LEU A 8 7.56 -2.04 2.07
C LEU A 8 6.47 -0.97 2.06
N PHE A 9 5.96 -0.59 3.23
CA PHE A 9 4.97 0.48 3.36
C PHE A 9 5.53 1.84 2.93
N VAL A 10 6.72 2.21 3.40
CA VAL A 10 7.41 3.45 2.99
C VAL A 10 7.65 3.44 1.48
N LEU A 11 8.10 2.33 0.91
CA LEU A 11 8.30 2.19 -0.54
C LEU A 11 6.99 2.40 -1.32
N ALA A 12 5.89 1.83 -0.83
CA ALA A 12 4.57 1.99 -1.44
C ALA A 12 4.09 3.45 -1.40
N VAL A 13 4.32 4.15 -0.28
CA VAL A 13 3.99 5.58 -0.15
C VAL A 13 4.84 6.43 -1.10
N VAL A 14 6.14 6.17 -1.20
CA VAL A 14 7.04 6.89 -2.11
C VAL A 14 6.65 6.64 -3.57
N LEU A 15 6.35 5.39 -3.94
CA LEU A 15 5.86 5.03 -5.28
C LEU A 15 4.53 5.71 -5.61
N ALA A 16 3.59 5.76 -4.66
CA ALA A 16 2.33 6.46 -4.83
C ALA A 16 2.53 7.97 -5.02
N GLY A 17 3.34 8.60 -4.18
CA GLY A 17 3.66 10.02 -4.27
C GLY A 17 4.36 10.38 -5.59
N TRP A 18 5.30 9.55 -6.03
CA TRP A 18 5.98 9.73 -7.31
C TRP A 18 5.04 9.53 -8.50
N ALA A 19 4.14 8.55 -8.44
CA ALA A 19 3.12 8.36 -9.47
C ALA A 19 2.15 9.55 -9.56
N ILE A 20 1.77 10.17 -8.43
CA ILE A 20 0.97 11.40 -8.39
C ILE A 20 1.74 12.58 -8.99
N PHE A 21 3.00 12.77 -8.59
CA PHE A 21 3.83 13.85 -9.11
C PHE A 21 4.00 13.74 -10.62
N ARG A 22 4.27 12.52 -11.13
CA ARG A 22 4.35 12.29 -12.58
C ARG A 22 3.01 12.46 -13.27
N TYR A 23 1.91 12.03 -12.66
CA TYR A 23 0.57 12.27 -13.21
C TYR A 23 0.27 13.76 -13.38
N LEU A 24 0.57 14.59 -12.37
CA LEU A 24 0.35 16.04 -12.45
C LEU A 24 1.16 16.68 -13.58
N ARG A 25 2.38 16.19 -13.82
CA ARG A 25 3.29 16.71 -14.86
C ARG A 25 2.90 16.26 -16.28
N THR A 26 2.47 15.01 -16.45
CA THR A 26 2.24 14.43 -17.80
C THR A 26 0.75 14.32 -18.16
N ARG A 27 -0.17 14.44 -17.19
CA ARG A 27 -1.63 14.23 -17.32
C ARG A 27 -2.04 12.90 -17.95
N ASP A 28 -1.16 11.91 -17.90
CA ASP A 28 -1.35 10.65 -18.58
C ASP A 28 -2.21 9.68 -17.77
N ARG A 29 -3.26 9.10 -18.38
CA ARG A 29 -4.17 8.15 -17.69
C ARG A 29 -3.46 6.89 -17.20
N TYR A 30 -2.29 6.58 -17.75
CA TYR A 30 -1.44 5.49 -17.28
C TYR A 30 -1.03 5.67 -15.81
N TRP A 31 -0.63 6.87 -15.40
CA TRP A 31 -0.18 7.16 -14.02
C TRP A 31 -1.32 7.03 -13.01
N LEU A 32 -2.54 7.42 -13.40
CA LEU A 32 -3.74 7.21 -12.60
C LEU A 32 -4.05 5.71 -12.38
N ARG A 33 -3.89 4.88 -13.42
CA ARG A 33 -4.06 3.42 -13.30
C ARG A 33 -2.99 2.82 -12.40
N LEU A 34 -1.75 3.28 -12.53
CA LEU A 34 -0.64 2.82 -11.71
C LEU A 34 -0.85 3.22 -10.24
N LEU A 35 -1.26 4.46 -9.98
CA LEU A 35 -1.63 4.94 -8.65
C LEU A 35 -2.76 4.13 -8.04
N ARG A 36 -3.84 3.87 -8.79
CA ARG A 36 -4.96 3.04 -8.32
C ARG A 36 -4.48 1.63 -7.94
N ARG A 37 -3.63 1.00 -8.75
CA ARG A 37 -3.06 -0.32 -8.45
C ARG A 37 -2.21 -0.29 -7.18
N VAL A 38 -1.36 0.71 -7.01
CA VAL A 38 -0.52 0.87 -5.81
C VAL A 38 -1.39 1.06 -4.56
N ILE A 39 -2.42 1.92 -4.63
CA ILE A 39 -3.34 2.15 -3.50
C ILE A 39 -4.09 0.86 -3.15
N VAL A 40 -4.63 0.14 -4.15
CA VAL A 40 -5.35 -1.13 -3.92
C VAL A 40 -4.43 -2.19 -3.33
N ALA A 41 -3.20 -2.32 -3.82
CA ALA A 41 -2.22 -3.27 -3.28
C ALA A 41 -1.86 -2.94 -1.82
N THR A 42 -1.64 -1.67 -1.49
CA THR A 42 -1.38 -1.22 -0.12
C THR A 42 -2.56 -1.50 0.80
N LEU A 43 -3.79 -1.21 0.35
CA LEU A 43 -5.01 -1.49 1.10
C LEU A 43 -5.18 -2.99 1.36
N ALA A 44 -4.97 -3.83 0.35
CA ALA A 44 -5.06 -5.29 0.49
C ALA A 44 -4.04 -5.84 1.49
N LEU A 45 -2.79 -5.34 1.45
CA LEU A 45 -1.75 -5.66 2.43
C LEU A 45 -2.16 -5.26 3.85
N LEU A 46 -2.70 -4.04 4.01
CA LEU A 46 -3.17 -3.56 5.30
C LEU A 46 -4.31 -4.43 5.85
N LEU A 47 -5.21 -4.87 4.97
CA LEU A 47 -6.36 -5.68 5.32
C LEU A 47 -5.94 -7.08 5.76
N MET A 48 -5.04 -7.74 5.01
CA MET A 48 -4.43 -9.01 5.43
C MET A 48 -3.72 -8.89 6.79
N PHE A 49 -3.05 -7.76 7.02
CA PHE A 49 -2.39 -7.49 8.29
C PHE A 49 -3.38 -7.41 9.45
N PHE A 50 -4.47 -6.67 9.27
CA PHE A 50 -5.54 -6.58 10.26
C PHE A 50 -6.22 -7.93 10.50
N VAL A 51 -6.49 -8.71 9.45
CA VAL A 51 -7.06 -10.05 9.58
C VAL A 51 -6.14 -10.97 10.39
N GLY A 52 -4.83 -10.93 10.13
CA GLY A 52 -3.84 -11.70 10.89
C GLY A 52 -3.85 -11.32 12.37
N LEU A 53 -3.85 -10.02 12.70
CA LEU A 53 -3.91 -9.53 14.07
C LEU A 53 -5.22 -9.90 14.77
N VAL A 54 -6.35 -9.82 14.07
CA VAL A 54 -7.67 -10.20 14.62
C VAL A 54 -7.73 -11.70 14.86
N ALA A 55 -7.22 -12.51 13.94
CA ALA A 55 -7.14 -13.96 14.09
C ALA A 55 -6.24 -14.35 15.28
N GLU A 56 -5.09 -13.68 15.44
CA GLU A 56 -4.20 -13.86 16.58
C GLU A 56 -4.91 -13.48 17.89
N ARG A 57 -5.67 -12.38 17.90
CA ARG A 57 -6.49 -11.97 19.05
C ARG A 57 -7.59 -12.98 19.39
N PHE A 58 -8.22 -13.59 18.39
CA PHE A 58 -9.32 -14.55 18.56
C PHE A 58 -8.84 -15.94 19.01
N PHE A 59 -7.67 -16.38 18.54
CA PHE A 59 -7.08 -17.67 18.93
C PHE A 59 -6.37 -17.63 20.30
N TRP A 60 -6.02 -16.44 20.78
CA TRP A 60 -5.36 -16.24 22.07
C TRP A 60 -6.33 -15.89 23.22
N LEU A 61 -7.65 -15.90 22.94
CA LEU A 61 -8.76 -15.78 23.87
C LEU A 61 -9.39 -17.16 24.11
#